data_AF-A0A1D2RFJ8-F1
#
_entry.id   AF-A0A1D2RFJ8-F1
#
_cell.length_a   1.000
_cell.length_b   1.000
_cell.length_c   1.000
_cell.angle_alpha   90.00
_cell.angle_beta   90.00
_cell.angle_gamma   90.00
#
_symmetry.space_group_name_H-M   'P 1'
#
loop_
_entity.id
_entity.type
_entity.pdbx_description
1 polymer ?
#
loop_
_entity_poly.entity_id
_entity_poly.type
_entity_poly.pdbx_seq_one_letter_code
_entity_poly.pdbx_strand_id
1 'polypeptide(L)'
;MKFNKSFTKTGSGLVLKKPVFYNNKCGIRFSLSKKENSDVNRFLECFSNTRKLFELTFQNSKEIYVVLELFDYEKTKSDNPRGLEELNKRGFVPGKNFKRSTFHDKEEDFYRYRYLFKEQKESPSVDVLLWAVLGSDLGIKPSAEVDAYLIDEAEELLFHPYDDRGCDIVSSDEKKIMPIYEKLKKDKKDIQRVGYRNEEYVHGCELCKYLDVDTASQIEHYCPLIDGIICETHCAEMPNYGGSKNYCKETVKAVMDMFDERNKPTTTKEIEEKCKCCKN
;
A
#
# COMPACT_ATOMS: atom_id res chain seq x y z
N MET A 1 -20.77 -15.49 6.56
CA MET A 1 -19.50 -15.36 5.81
C MET A 1 -19.01 -13.94 6.03
N LYS A 2 -17.84 -13.73 6.65
CA LYS A 2 -17.32 -12.38 6.99
C LYS A 2 -16.60 -11.70 5.80
N PHE A 3 -17.12 -11.88 4.59
CA PHE A 3 -16.63 -11.21 3.39
C PHE A 3 -17.83 -10.93 2.49
N ASN A 4 -17.79 -9.82 1.75
CA ASN A 4 -18.77 -9.59 0.70
C ASN A 4 -18.58 -10.60 -0.46
N LYS A 5 -19.57 -10.67 -1.36
CA LYS A 5 -19.61 -11.69 -2.43
C LYS A 5 -18.39 -11.65 -3.36
N SER A 6 -17.81 -10.47 -3.56
CA SER A 6 -16.64 -10.25 -4.42
C SER A 6 -15.30 -10.32 -3.70
N PHE A 7 -15.28 -10.56 -2.38
CA PHE A 7 -14.07 -10.57 -1.55
C PHE A 7 -13.27 -9.26 -1.62
N THR A 8 -13.96 -8.13 -1.72
CA THR A 8 -13.37 -6.78 -1.70
C THR A 8 -13.48 -6.09 -0.34
N LYS A 9 -14.29 -6.64 0.58
CA LYS A 9 -14.44 -6.11 1.93
C LYS A 9 -14.68 -7.23 2.94
N THR A 10 -14.07 -7.13 4.10
CA THR A 10 -14.26 -8.07 5.22
C THR A 10 -15.51 -7.75 6.04
N GLY A 11 -15.84 -8.58 7.03
CA GLY A 11 -16.93 -8.36 7.98
C GLY A 11 -16.59 -7.28 9.01
N SER A 12 -15.32 -7.15 9.39
CA SER A 12 -14.79 -6.05 10.20
C SER A 12 -14.73 -4.71 9.46
N GLY A 13 -14.81 -4.74 8.13
CA GLY A 13 -14.88 -3.55 7.29
C GLY A 13 -13.57 -3.16 6.60
N LEU A 14 -12.53 -4.00 6.70
CA LEU A 14 -11.29 -3.84 5.94
C LEU A 14 -11.57 -3.90 4.43
N VAL A 15 -10.98 -2.97 3.68
CA VAL A 15 -11.17 -2.81 2.23
C VAL A 15 -9.96 -3.38 1.50
N LEU A 16 -10.20 -4.40 0.67
CA LEU A 16 -9.20 -5.12 -0.12
C LEU A 16 -9.19 -4.57 -1.55
N LYS A 17 -9.00 -3.26 -1.68
CA LYS A 17 -8.94 -2.55 -2.97
C LYS A 17 -7.74 -1.61 -2.95
N LYS A 18 -6.94 -1.62 -4.01
CA LYS A 18 -5.85 -0.66 -4.19
C LYS A 18 -6.41 0.78 -4.36
N PRO A 19 -5.73 1.82 -3.84
CA PRO A 19 -4.60 1.74 -2.90
C PRO A 19 -5.05 1.32 -1.49
N VAL A 20 -4.49 0.23 -0.95
CA VAL A 20 -4.97 -0.39 0.31
C VAL A 20 -4.87 0.55 1.49
N PHE A 21 -3.72 1.20 1.66
CA PHE A 21 -3.47 2.15 2.73
C PHE A 21 -4.56 3.23 2.88
N TYR A 22 -4.93 3.89 1.77
CA TYR A 22 -5.89 5.01 1.81
C TYR A 22 -7.35 4.57 1.88
N ASN A 23 -7.64 3.34 1.44
CA ASN A 23 -8.99 2.79 1.47
C ASN A 23 -9.38 2.23 2.85
N ASN A 24 -8.47 2.21 3.82
CA ASN A 24 -8.71 1.70 5.17
C ASN A 24 -8.58 2.82 6.22
N LYS A 25 -9.14 2.57 7.42
CA LYS A 25 -9.26 3.56 8.49
C LYS A 25 -7.91 3.95 9.09
N CYS A 26 -7.02 2.99 9.32
CA CYS A 26 -5.69 3.27 9.83
C CYS A 26 -4.68 2.31 9.21
N GLY A 27 -3.44 2.79 9.02
CA GLY A 27 -2.43 2.03 8.34
C GLY A 27 -1.00 2.47 8.62
N ILE A 28 -0.08 1.54 8.43
CA ILE A 28 1.37 1.77 8.42
C ILE A 28 1.90 1.28 7.07
N ARG A 29 2.69 2.12 6.39
CA ARG A 29 3.32 1.84 5.10
C ARG A 29 4.83 1.79 5.26
N PHE A 30 5.43 0.74 4.71
CA PHE A 30 6.86 0.44 4.85
C PHE A 30 7.61 0.51 3.53
N SER A 31 8.88 0.93 3.60
CA SER A 31 9.86 0.59 2.55
C SER A 31 10.31 -0.83 2.78
N LEU A 32 10.38 -1.64 1.74
CA LEU A 32 10.91 -3.00 1.87
C LEU A 32 12.41 -3.08 1.57
N SER A 33 12.96 -2.17 0.78
CA SER A 33 14.38 -2.12 0.43
C SER A 33 14.86 -0.72 0.07
N LYS A 34 16.18 -0.57 -0.10
CA LYS A 34 16.81 0.62 -0.70
C LYS A 34 17.06 0.40 -2.20
N LYS A 35 16.83 1.44 -3.01
CA LYS A 35 16.96 1.38 -4.48
C LYS A 35 18.39 1.18 -5.00
N GLU A 36 19.41 1.42 -4.17
CA GLU A 36 20.82 1.38 -4.58
C GLU A 36 21.41 -0.04 -4.65
N ASN A 37 20.62 -1.07 -4.27
CA ASN A 37 21.05 -2.46 -4.30
C ASN A 37 20.80 -3.11 -5.67
N SER A 38 21.61 -4.11 -6.03
CA SER A 38 21.30 -5.00 -7.16
C SER A 38 19.96 -5.70 -6.95
N ASP A 39 19.26 -6.06 -8.04
CA ASP A 39 17.92 -6.65 -7.96
C ASP A 39 17.84 -7.88 -7.04
N VAL A 40 18.87 -8.74 -7.05
CA VAL A 40 18.94 -9.91 -6.16
C VAL A 40 19.06 -9.50 -4.69
N ASN A 41 19.96 -8.55 -4.37
CA ASN A 41 20.13 -8.08 -2.99
C ASN A 41 18.89 -7.34 -2.50
N ARG A 42 18.30 -6.53 -3.38
CA ARG A 42 17.05 -5.82 -3.14
C ARG A 42 15.91 -6.79 -2.87
N PHE A 43 15.79 -7.86 -3.66
CA PHE A 43 14.81 -8.91 -3.45
C PHE A 43 14.99 -9.62 -2.09
N LEU A 44 16.22 -10.04 -1.76
CA LEU A 44 16.50 -10.73 -0.49
C LEU A 44 16.20 -9.84 0.72
N GLU A 45 16.53 -8.55 0.62
CA GLU A 45 16.18 -7.55 1.63
C GLU A 45 14.66 -7.38 1.75
N CYS A 46 13.96 -7.18 0.62
CA CYS A 46 12.50 -7.09 0.57
C CYS A 46 11.81 -8.30 1.20
N PHE A 47 12.24 -9.51 0.81
CA PHE A 47 11.67 -10.75 1.31
C PHE A 47 11.91 -10.90 2.82
N SER A 48 13.14 -10.66 3.28
CA SER A 48 13.49 -10.69 4.71
C SER A 48 12.67 -9.70 5.53
N ASN A 49 12.53 -8.46 5.04
CA ASN A 49 11.76 -7.42 5.72
C ASN A 49 10.27 -7.73 5.73
N THR A 50 9.72 -8.20 4.61
CA THR A 50 8.32 -8.62 4.49
C THR A 50 8.01 -9.74 5.46
N ARG A 51 8.86 -10.77 5.56
CA ARG A 51 8.67 -11.87 6.52
C ARG A 51 8.69 -11.40 7.96
N LYS A 52 9.62 -10.51 8.33
CA LYS A 52 9.64 -9.93 9.68
C LYS A 52 8.38 -9.12 10.00
N LEU A 53 7.86 -8.37 9.03
CA LEU A 53 6.64 -7.59 9.20
C LEU A 53 5.41 -8.51 9.28
N PHE A 54 5.35 -9.54 8.45
CA PHE A 54 4.32 -10.58 8.49
C PHE A 54 4.26 -11.26 9.86
N GLU A 55 5.41 -11.74 10.37
CA GLU A 55 5.47 -12.39 11.69
C GLU A 55 5.06 -11.45 12.82
N LEU A 56 5.44 -10.17 12.73
CA LEU A 56 5.01 -9.19 13.72
C LEU A 56 3.49 -8.94 13.65
N THR A 57 2.95 -8.80 12.45
CA THR A 57 1.53 -8.50 12.20
C THR A 57 0.65 -9.62 12.72
N PHE A 58 1.03 -10.87 12.45
CA PHE A 58 0.27 -12.07 12.80
C PHE A 58 0.86 -12.82 13.99
N GLN A 59 1.58 -12.14 14.89
CA GLN A 59 2.26 -12.80 16.02
C GLN A 59 1.28 -13.55 16.96
N ASN A 60 0.01 -13.14 16.99
CA ASN A 60 -1.04 -13.75 17.81
C ASN A 60 -1.99 -14.66 17.01
N SER A 61 -1.73 -14.84 15.72
CA SER A 61 -2.59 -15.58 14.79
C SER A 61 -2.02 -16.96 14.53
N LYS A 62 -2.87 -18.00 14.57
CA LYS A 62 -2.50 -19.36 14.11
C LYS A 62 -2.87 -19.59 12.65
N GLU A 63 -3.98 -19.00 12.24
CA GLU A 63 -4.56 -19.14 10.91
C GLU A 63 -4.90 -17.75 10.40
N ILE A 64 -4.73 -17.54 9.09
CA ILE A 64 -5.07 -16.31 8.40
C ILE A 64 -6.04 -16.62 7.26
N TYR A 65 -6.80 -15.62 6.83
CA TYR A 65 -7.44 -15.63 5.53
C TYR A 65 -6.48 -15.09 4.48
N VAL A 66 -6.52 -15.71 3.30
CA VAL A 66 -5.80 -15.21 2.13
C VAL A 66 -6.84 -14.92 1.05
N VAL A 67 -6.80 -13.70 0.53
CA VAL A 67 -7.45 -13.36 -0.73
C VAL A 67 -6.36 -13.19 -1.78
N LEU A 68 -6.33 -14.10 -2.76
CA LEU A 68 -5.51 -13.96 -3.96
C LEU A 68 -6.33 -13.26 -5.02
N GLU A 69 -5.77 -12.21 -5.62
CA GLU A 69 -6.31 -11.55 -6.79
C GLU A 69 -5.38 -11.79 -8.00
N LEU A 70 -5.98 -12.27 -9.09
CA LEU A 70 -5.29 -12.66 -10.32
C LEU A 70 -5.97 -11.98 -11.50
N PHE A 71 -5.16 -11.64 -12.49
CA PHE A 71 -5.58 -10.97 -13.71
C PHE A 71 -5.26 -11.86 -14.91
N ASP A 72 -6.18 -11.91 -15.87
CA ASP A 72 -6.01 -12.67 -17.09
C ASP A 72 -6.53 -11.86 -18.26
N TYR A 73 -5.63 -11.46 -19.15
CA TYR A 73 -5.92 -10.62 -20.32
C TYR A 73 -6.43 -11.44 -21.52
N GLU A 74 -6.72 -12.72 -21.30
CA GLU A 74 -7.41 -13.54 -22.29
C GLU A 74 -8.88 -13.14 -22.45
N LYS A 75 -9.39 -13.22 -23.68
CA LYS A 75 -10.78 -12.87 -24.02
C LYS A 75 -11.83 -13.79 -23.40
N THR A 76 -11.40 -14.94 -22.88
CA THR A 76 -12.28 -15.97 -22.33
C THR A 76 -11.96 -16.27 -20.89
N LYS A 77 -13.01 -16.52 -20.10
CA LYS A 77 -12.87 -16.95 -18.72
C LYS A 77 -12.11 -18.29 -18.65
N SER A 78 -11.03 -18.34 -17.89
CA SER A 78 -10.25 -19.55 -17.59
C SER A 78 -10.65 -20.11 -16.24
N ASP A 79 -10.63 -21.44 -16.06
CA ASP A 79 -10.75 -22.06 -14.74
C ASP A 79 -9.44 -22.08 -13.95
N ASN A 80 -8.32 -21.99 -14.66
CA ASN A 80 -6.96 -21.93 -14.11
C ASN A 80 -6.28 -20.67 -14.65
N PRO A 81 -6.55 -19.49 -14.06
CA PRO A 81 -5.92 -18.25 -14.50
C PRO A 81 -4.40 -18.38 -14.39
N ARG A 82 -3.68 -17.76 -15.34
CA ARG A 82 -2.22 -17.92 -15.51
C ARG A 82 -1.43 -17.78 -14.21
N GLY A 83 -1.68 -16.74 -13.42
CA GLY A 83 -0.94 -16.55 -12.16
C GLY A 83 -1.17 -17.67 -11.12
N LEU A 84 -2.35 -18.34 -11.13
CA LEU A 84 -2.57 -19.52 -10.28
C LEU A 84 -1.76 -20.72 -10.78
N GLU A 85 -1.68 -20.91 -12.09
CA GLU A 85 -0.86 -21.98 -12.68
C GLU A 85 0.63 -21.76 -12.39
N GLU A 86 1.12 -20.52 -12.51
CA GLU A 86 2.48 -20.13 -12.18
C GLU A 86 2.81 -20.40 -10.70
N LEU A 87 1.89 -20.07 -9.79
CA LEU A 87 2.01 -20.40 -8.37
C LEU A 87 2.04 -21.92 -8.12
N ASN A 88 1.09 -22.67 -8.70
CA ASN A 88 0.98 -24.12 -8.50
C ASN A 88 2.24 -24.87 -8.97
N LYS A 89 2.83 -24.46 -10.10
CA LYS A 89 4.10 -25.01 -10.62
C LYS A 89 5.28 -24.83 -9.65
N ARG A 90 5.14 -23.95 -8.65
CA ARG A 90 6.17 -23.59 -7.68
C ARG A 90 5.86 -24.09 -6.28
N GLY A 91 4.91 -25.02 -6.16
CA GLY A 91 4.57 -25.68 -4.90
C GLY A 91 3.59 -24.89 -4.05
N PHE A 92 3.00 -23.80 -4.57
CA PHE A 92 1.85 -23.19 -3.92
C PHE A 92 0.67 -24.15 -3.99
N VAL A 93 0.09 -24.44 -2.84
CA VAL A 93 -1.15 -25.21 -2.74
C VAL A 93 -2.13 -24.37 -1.93
N PRO A 94 -3.20 -23.85 -2.54
CA PRO A 94 -4.19 -23.09 -1.79
C PRO A 94 -4.83 -23.98 -0.73
N GLY A 95 -5.18 -23.37 0.41
CA GLY A 95 -5.90 -24.05 1.47
C GLY A 95 -7.15 -24.77 0.97
N LYS A 96 -7.49 -25.89 1.61
CA LYS A 96 -8.69 -26.70 1.26
C LYS A 96 -9.95 -25.84 1.34
N ASN A 97 -10.93 -26.12 0.46
CA ASN A 97 -12.24 -25.45 0.40
C ASN A 97 -12.18 -23.94 0.07
N PHE A 98 -11.36 -23.56 -0.92
CA PHE A 98 -11.35 -22.18 -1.41
C PHE A 98 -12.69 -21.77 -2.02
N LYS A 99 -13.01 -20.48 -1.94
CA LYS A 99 -14.12 -19.85 -2.67
C LYS A 99 -13.56 -18.97 -3.77
N ARG A 100 -14.27 -18.89 -4.89
CA ARG A 100 -13.85 -18.13 -6.07
C ARG A 100 -14.91 -17.13 -6.48
N SER A 101 -14.48 -15.92 -6.77
CA SER A 101 -15.26 -14.88 -7.45
C SER A 101 -14.57 -14.52 -8.76
N THR A 102 -15.35 -14.25 -9.80
CA THR A 102 -14.84 -13.83 -11.12
C THR A 102 -15.60 -12.62 -11.60
N PHE A 103 -14.87 -11.66 -12.16
CA PHE A 103 -15.40 -10.44 -12.75
C PHE A 103 -14.70 -10.20 -14.10
N HIS A 104 -15.44 -9.75 -15.11
CA HIS A 104 -14.87 -9.31 -16.39
C HIS A 104 -14.84 -7.79 -16.37
N ASP A 105 -13.64 -7.22 -16.42
CA ASP A 105 -13.44 -5.80 -16.63
C ASP A 105 -13.61 -5.52 -18.11
N LYS A 106 -14.75 -4.91 -18.48
CA LYS A 106 -15.10 -4.67 -19.88
C LYS A 106 -14.34 -3.49 -20.49
N GLU A 107 -13.86 -2.58 -19.66
CA GLU A 107 -13.15 -1.38 -20.13
C GLU A 107 -11.71 -1.73 -20.49
N GLU A 108 -11.05 -2.53 -19.65
CA GLU A 108 -9.67 -2.97 -19.86
C GLU A 108 -9.57 -4.36 -20.52
N ASP A 109 -10.70 -5.00 -20.81
CA ASP A 109 -10.85 -6.32 -21.45
C ASP A 109 -10.00 -7.44 -20.80
N PHE A 110 -10.11 -7.59 -19.47
CA PHE A 110 -9.48 -8.68 -18.74
C PHE A 110 -10.41 -9.32 -17.70
N TYR A 111 -10.14 -10.58 -17.36
CA TYR A 111 -10.81 -11.25 -16.25
C TYR A 111 -10.03 -11.11 -14.95
N ARG A 112 -10.75 -10.70 -13.91
CA ARG A 112 -10.29 -10.63 -12.54
C ARG A 112 -10.82 -11.82 -11.76
N TYR A 113 -9.93 -12.56 -11.11
CA TYR A 113 -10.28 -13.69 -10.26
C TYR A 113 -9.86 -13.41 -8.83
N ARG A 114 -10.77 -13.64 -7.89
CA ARG A 114 -10.46 -13.60 -6.46
C ARG A 114 -10.71 -14.94 -5.81
N TYR A 115 -9.67 -15.48 -5.16
CA TYR A 115 -9.74 -16.73 -4.40
C TYR A 115 -9.66 -16.40 -2.92
N LEU A 116 -10.62 -16.87 -2.13
CA LEU A 116 -10.64 -16.74 -0.68
C LEU A 116 -10.48 -18.11 -0.04
N PHE A 117 -9.46 -18.28 0.79
CA PHE A 117 -9.24 -19.49 1.58
C PHE A 117 -8.59 -19.16 2.92
N LYS A 118 -8.52 -20.16 3.78
CA LYS A 118 -7.78 -20.11 5.04
C LYS A 118 -6.44 -20.80 4.86
N GLU A 119 -5.42 -20.29 5.53
CA GLU A 119 -4.08 -20.85 5.53
C GLU A 119 -3.47 -20.78 6.92
N GLN A 120 -2.68 -21.79 7.30
CA GLN A 120 -1.92 -21.72 8.55
C GLN A 120 -0.83 -20.67 8.40
N LYS A 121 -0.60 -19.85 9.44
CA LYS A 121 0.37 -18.76 9.38
C LYS A 121 1.77 -19.27 9.01
N GLU A 122 2.14 -20.44 9.54
CA GLU A 122 3.43 -21.10 9.34
C GLU A 122 3.48 -22.00 8.08
N SER A 123 2.45 -21.97 7.23
CA SER A 123 2.42 -22.78 6.02
C SER A 123 3.49 -22.36 5.01
N PRO A 124 4.22 -23.30 4.38
CA PRO A 124 5.17 -22.98 3.29
C PRO A 124 4.53 -22.24 2.11
N SER A 125 3.21 -22.42 1.89
CA SER A 125 2.46 -21.69 0.86
C SER A 125 2.51 -20.17 1.07
N VAL A 126 2.63 -19.70 2.32
CA VAL A 126 2.78 -18.27 2.62
C VAL A 126 4.12 -17.77 2.07
N ASP A 127 5.21 -18.51 2.27
CA ASP A 127 6.53 -18.12 1.77
C ASP A 127 6.58 -18.09 0.25
N VAL A 128 6.00 -19.10 -0.40
CA VAL A 128 5.90 -19.15 -1.87
C VAL A 128 5.11 -17.94 -2.40
N LEU A 129 4.01 -17.58 -1.73
CA LEU A 129 3.18 -16.45 -2.12
C LEU A 129 3.92 -15.12 -1.95
N LEU A 130 4.53 -14.88 -0.78
CA LEU A 130 5.29 -13.66 -0.52
C LEU A 130 6.46 -13.52 -1.49
N TRP A 131 7.14 -14.62 -1.80
CA TRP A 131 8.21 -14.63 -2.81
C TRP A 131 7.66 -14.22 -4.18
N ALA A 132 6.55 -14.82 -4.60
CA ALA A 132 5.98 -14.58 -5.92
C ALA A 132 5.53 -13.12 -6.12
N VAL A 133 4.87 -12.52 -5.10
CA VAL A 133 4.43 -11.12 -5.11
C VAL A 133 5.64 -10.18 -5.24
N LEU A 134 6.67 -10.37 -4.42
CA LEU A 134 7.83 -9.48 -4.38
C LEU A 134 8.79 -9.67 -5.57
N GLY A 135 8.83 -10.87 -6.13
CA GLY A 135 9.77 -11.23 -7.19
C GLY A 135 9.37 -10.73 -8.57
N SER A 136 8.08 -10.44 -8.78
CA SER A 136 7.54 -10.10 -10.10
C SER A 136 8.22 -8.88 -10.72
N ASP A 137 8.32 -7.78 -9.97
CA ASP A 137 8.87 -6.50 -10.45
C ASP A 137 10.38 -6.52 -10.65
N LEU A 138 11.08 -7.43 -9.94
CA LEU A 138 12.53 -7.60 -10.01
C LEU A 138 12.95 -8.71 -11.00
N GLY A 139 12.01 -9.32 -11.70
CA GLY A 139 12.28 -10.46 -12.59
C GLY A 139 12.83 -11.71 -11.87
N ILE A 140 12.71 -11.76 -10.54
CA ILE A 140 13.20 -12.87 -9.72
C ILE A 140 12.20 -14.03 -9.78
N LYS A 141 12.69 -15.23 -10.10
CA LYS A 141 11.86 -16.44 -10.17
C LYS A 141 12.00 -17.28 -8.90
N PRO A 142 10.92 -17.94 -8.43
CA PRO A 142 9.56 -17.90 -8.97
C PRO A 142 8.89 -16.53 -8.86
N SER A 143 8.14 -16.13 -9.88
CA SER A 143 7.21 -15.00 -9.78
C SER A 143 5.88 -15.39 -10.42
N ALA A 144 4.82 -14.70 -10.02
CA ALA A 144 3.50 -14.81 -10.60
C ALA A 144 2.86 -13.43 -10.61
N GLU A 145 2.04 -13.14 -11.62
CA GLU A 145 1.20 -11.94 -11.64
C GLU A 145 0.03 -12.11 -10.66
N VAL A 146 0.27 -11.79 -9.40
CA VAL A 146 -0.68 -12.00 -8.31
C VAL A 146 -0.61 -10.88 -7.29
N ASP A 147 -1.78 -10.47 -6.81
CA ASP A 147 -1.94 -9.67 -5.61
C ASP A 147 -2.37 -10.56 -4.44
N ALA A 148 -1.77 -10.34 -3.28
CA ALA A 148 -2.09 -11.07 -2.06
C ALA A 148 -2.57 -10.12 -0.96
N TYR A 149 -3.72 -10.44 -0.37
CA TYR A 149 -4.23 -9.82 0.84
C TYR A 149 -4.25 -10.90 1.93
N LEU A 150 -3.46 -10.70 2.99
CA LEU A 150 -3.37 -11.62 4.12
C LEU A 150 -4.08 -10.98 5.31
N ILE A 151 -5.06 -11.67 5.90
CA ILE A 151 -6.01 -11.06 6.82
C ILE A 151 -6.14 -11.89 8.10
N ASP A 152 -6.07 -11.22 9.26
CA ASP A 152 -6.63 -11.72 10.50
C ASP A 152 -7.93 -10.98 10.78
N GLU A 153 -9.04 -11.69 10.57
CA GLU A 153 -10.38 -11.12 10.73
C GLU A 153 -10.77 -10.94 12.20
N ALA A 154 -10.12 -11.63 13.13
CA ALA A 154 -10.38 -11.48 14.57
C ALA A 154 -9.58 -10.32 15.16
N GLU A 155 -8.35 -10.13 14.69
CA GLU A 155 -7.51 -8.99 15.07
C GLU A 155 -7.76 -7.74 14.22
N GLU A 156 -8.60 -7.85 13.18
CA GLU A 156 -8.93 -6.78 12.25
C GLU A 156 -7.72 -6.21 11.50
N LEU A 157 -6.77 -7.08 11.16
CA LEU A 157 -5.53 -6.70 10.49
C LEU A 157 -5.51 -7.21 9.05
N LEU A 158 -5.08 -6.35 8.13
CA LEU A 158 -4.77 -6.68 6.75
C LEU A 158 -3.30 -6.34 6.46
N PHE A 159 -2.57 -7.34 5.96
CA PHE A 159 -1.20 -7.25 5.49
C PHE A 159 -1.18 -7.38 3.97
N HIS A 160 -0.61 -6.41 3.27
CA HIS A 160 -0.58 -6.34 1.82
C HIS A 160 0.82 -5.90 1.32
N PRO A 161 1.71 -6.84 0.98
CA PRO A 161 2.87 -6.57 0.15
C PRO A 161 2.39 -6.42 -1.30
N TYR A 162 2.93 -5.45 -2.05
CA TYR A 162 2.50 -5.21 -3.43
C TYR A 162 3.65 -5.14 -4.44
N ASP A 163 4.87 -4.81 -4.02
CA ASP A 163 6.05 -4.85 -4.88
C ASP A 163 7.36 -4.80 -4.06
N ASP A 164 8.48 -4.62 -4.73
CA ASP A 164 9.82 -4.43 -4.15
C ASP A 164 10.04 -3.05 -3.49
N ARG A 165 9.04 -2.17 -3.49
CA ARG A 165 9.09 -0.84 -2.88
C ARG A 165 8.41 -0.84 -1.53
N GLY A 166 7.24 -1.48 -1.40
CA GLY A 166 6.49 -1.32 -0.15
C GLY A 166 5.47 -2.38 0.24
N CYS A 167 5.04 -2.24 1.48
CA CYS A 167 4.05 -3.08 2.14
C CYS A 167 3.16 -2.22 3.03
N ASP A 168 1.87 -2.53 3.01
CA ASP A 168 0.86 -1.92 3.87
C ASP A 168 0.42 -2.89 4.98
N ILE A 169 0.35 -2.39 6.21
CA ILE A 169 -0.39 -3.01 7.32
C ILE A 169 -1.55 -2.07 7.63
N VAL A 170 -2.80 -2.53 7.57
CA VAL A 170 -3.97 -1.69 7.83
C VAL A 170 -4.93 -2.36 8.79
N SER A 171 -5.75 -1.55 9.45
CA SER A 171 -6.76 -2.00 10.41
C SER A 171 -8.06 -1.21 10.27
N SER A 172 -9.17 -1.82 10.71
CA SER A 172 -10.44 -1.11 10.97
C SER A 172 -10.50 -0.51 12.38
N ASP A 173 -9.60 -0.91 13.28
CA ASP A 173 -9.43 -0.37 14.63
C ASP A 173 -7.98 0.08 14.89
N GLU A 174 -7.82 1.35 15.23
CA GLU A 174 -6.55 1.96 15.58
C GLU A 174 -5.89 1.26 16.79
N LYS A 175 -6.67 0.82 17.77
CA LYS A 175 -6.13 0.14 18.96
C LYS A 175 -5.41 -1.16 18.61
N LYS A 176 -5.77 -1.78 17.48
CA LYS A 176 -5.14 -3.02 16.99
C LYS A 176 -3.81 -2.77 16.28
N ILE A 177 -3.67 -1.64 15.59
CA ILE A 177 -2.45 -1.32 14.83
C ILE A 177 -1.40 -0.59 15.66
N MET A 178 -1.81 0.15 16.70
CA MET A 178 -0.89 0.93 17.54
C MET A 178 0.24 0.11 18.20
N PRO A 179 0.00 -1.08 18.78
CA PRO A 179 1.08 -1.89 19.34
C PRO A 179 2.12 -2.32 18.29
N ILE A 180 1.69 -2.56 17.05
CA ILE A 180 2.58 -2.90 15.92
C ILE A 180 3.44 -1.68 15.57
N TYR A 181 2.82 -0.49 15.46
CA TYR A 181 3.52 0.75 15.18
C TYR A 181 4.60 1.07 16.24
N GLU A 182 4.25 1.01 17.52
CA GLU A 182 5.16 1.32 18.62
C GLU A 182 6.38 0.39 18.63
N LYS A 183 6.16 -0.91 18.38
CA LYS A 183 7.24 -1.90 18.29
C LYS A 183 8.17 -1.60 17.11
N LEU A 184 7.61 -1.24 15.95
CA LEU A 184 8.40 -0.93 14.76
C LEU A 184 9.20 0.37 14.88
N LYS A 185 8.61 1.38 15.54
CA LYS A 185 9.31 2.63 15.89
C LYS A 185 10.48 2.36 16.83
N LYS A 186 10.30 1.51 17.85
CA LYS A 186 11.36 1.10 18.78
C LYS A 186 12.49 0.35 18.07
N ASP A 187 12.13 -0.54 17.16
CA ASP A 187 13.09 -1.33 16.37
C ASP A 187 13.78 -0.51 15.27
N LYS A 188 13.50 0.80 15.16
CA LYS A 188 14.04 1.73 14.15
C LYS A 188 13.94 1.19 12.72
N LYS A 189 12.88 0.44 12.40
CA LYS A 189 12.68 0.00 11.02
C LYS A 189 12.32 1.19 10.14
N ASP A 190 12.70 1.11 8.86
CA ASP A 190 12.41 2.12 7.83
C ASP A 190 10.89 2.21 7.56
N ILE A 191 10.20 2.93 8.44
CA ILE A 191 8.80 3.32 8.27
C ILE A 191 8.80 4.48 7.29
N GLN A 192 8.31 4.25 6.07
CA GLN A 192 8.15 5.34 5.10
C GLN A 192 7.04 6.30 5.55
N ARG A 193 5.92 5.77 6.04
CA ARG A 193 4.78 6.60 6.43
C ARG A 193 3.85 5.86 7.40
N VAL A 194 3.33 6.60 8.38
CA VAL A 194 2.19 6.17 9.20
C VAL A 194 1.04 7.09 8.89
N GLY A 195 -0.12 6.54 8.57
CA GLY A 195 -1.27 7.30 8.11
C GLY A 195 -2.52 6.83 8.83
N TYR A 196 -3.19 7.77 9.48
CA TYR A 196 -4.49 7.55 10.07
C TYR A 196 -5.50 8.22 9.17
N ARG A 197 -6.42 7.44 8.61
CA ARG A 197 -7.69 7.96 8.10
C ARG A 197 -8.65 8.03 9.28
N ASN A 198 -8.35 8.93 10.22
CA ASN A 198 -9.45 9.48 11.02
C ASN A 198 -10.24 10.34 10.03
N GLU A 199 -11.56 10.18 9.94
CA GLU A 199 -12.40 11.08 9.14
C GLU A 199 -12.13 12.56 9.53
N GLU A 200 -11.74 12.79 10.78
CA GLU A 200 -11.27 14.09 11.27
C GLU A 200 -9.88 14.54 10.76
N TYR A 201 -8.97 13.61 10.42
CA TYR A 201 -7.58 13.93 10.04
C TYR A 201 -7.41 14.24 8.55
N VAL A 202 -8.18 13.58 7.67
CA VAL A 202 -8.24 13.96 6.25
C VAL A 202 -8.90 15.32 6.08
N HIS A 203 -9.87 15.64 6.95
CA HIS A 203 -10.41 16.98 7.11
C HIS A 203 -9.59 17.86 8.07
N GLY A 204 -8.33 17.53 8.36
CA GLY A 204 -7.44 18.35 9.19
C GLY A 204 -6.43 19.17 8.37
N CYS A 205 -6.02 18.64 7.21
CA CYS A 205 -5.09 19.31 6.31
C CYS A 205 -5.81 20.42 5.54
N GLU A 206 -5.38 21.67 5.72
CA GLU A 206 -5.91 22.84 4.98
C GLU A 206 -5.88 22.63 3.46
N LEU A 207 -4.91 21.85 2.97
CA LEU A 207 -4.80 21.49 1.56
C LEU A 207 -5.93 20.57 1.08
N CYS A 208 -6.26 19.52 1.85
CA CYS A 208 -7.32 18.58 1.52
C CYS A 208 -8.69 19.26 1.59
N LYS A 209 -8.86 20.21 2.52
CA LYS A 209 -10.04 21.08 2.59
C LYS A 209 -10.17 22.00 1.38
N TYR A 210 -9.05 22.54 0.89
CA TYR A 210 -9.02 23.51 -0.21
C TYR A 210 -9.20 22.83 -1.57
N LEU A 211 -8.62 21.65 -1.76
CA LEU A 211 -8.70 20.86 -2.99
C LEU A 211 -10.01 20.09 -3.16
N ASP A 212 -10.87 20.05 -2.15
CA ASP A 212 -12.09 19.22 -2.09
C ASP A 212 -11.84 17.76 -2.54
N VAL A 213 -10.67 17.22 -2.18
CA VAL A 213 -10.29 15.85 -2.52
C VAL A 213 -10.88 14.89 -1.50
N ASP A 214 -11.90 14.17 -1.94
CA ASP A 214 -12.65 13.19 -1.14
C ASP A 214 -12.27 11.74 -1.47
N THR A 215 -11.55 11.50 -2.57
CA THR A 215 -11.17 10.16 -3.02
C THR A 215 -9.70 9.81 -2.81
N ALA A 216 -9.44 8.54 -2.47
CA ALA A 216 -8.10 7.97 -2.36
C ALA A 216 -7.26 8.12 -3.65
N SER A 217 -7.92 8.11 -4.81
CA SER A 217 -7.27 8.26 -6.13
C SER A 217 -6.72 9.66 -6.35
N GLN A 218 -7.43 10.70 -5.91
CA GLN A 218 -6.93 12.08 -6.03
C GLN A 218 -5.82 12.35 -5.02
N ILE A 219 -5.93 11.80 -3.80
CA ILE A 219 -4.85 11.86 -2.81
C ILE A 219 -3.58 11.20 -3.37
N GLU A 220 -3.68 10.06 -4.05
CA GLU A 220 -2.52 9.40 -4.67
C GLU A 220 -1.91 10.17 -5.84
N HIS A 221 -2.71 10.92 -6.60
CA HIS A 221 -2.22 11.77 -7.68
C HIS A 221 -1.48 13.01 -7.16
N TYR A 222 -2.06 13.70 -6.17
CA TYR A 222 -1.52 14.97 -5.69
C TYR A 222 -0.48 14.78 -4.58
N CYS A 223 -0.65 13.81 -3.67
CA CYS A 223 0.19 13.69 -2.47
C CYS A 223 1.68 13.43 -2.77
N PRO A 224 2.09 12.64 -3.78
CA PRO A 224 3.52 12.48 -4.13
C PRO A 224 4.13 13.74 -4.76
N LEU A 225 3.35 14.48 -5.57
CA LEU A 225 3.77 15.78 -6.14
C LEU A 225 3.95 16.80 -5.00
N ILE A 226 3.07 16.75 -4.00
CA ILE A 226 3.12 17.61 -2.82
C ILE A 226 4.24 17.18 -1.86
N ASP A 227 4.47 15.88 -1.64
CA ASP A 227 5.56 15.36 -0.80
C ASP A 227 6.93 15.73 -1.39
N GLY A 228 7.10 15.68 -2.73
CA GLY A 228 8.31 16.17 -3.37
C GLY A 228 8.57 17.65 -3.08
N ILE A 229 7.52 18.48 -3.10
CA ILE A 229 7.63 19.93 -2.89
C ILE A 229 7.81 20.29 -1.41
N ILE A 230 7.13 19.60 -0.49
CA ILE A 230 7.23 19.84 0.95
C ILE A 230 8.54 19.24 1.51
N CYS A 231 9.00 18.11 1.00
CA CYS A 231 10.22 17.45 1.46
C CYS A 231 11.49 18.12 0.94
N GLU A 232 11.54 18.57 -0.33
CA GLU A 232 12.73 19.22 -0.88
C GLU A 232 12.93 20.65 -0.38
N THR A 233 11.87 21.38 -0.01
CA THR A 233 12.03 22.79 0.42
C THR A 233 11.90 23.06 1.91
N HIS A 234 11.35 22.16 2.75
CA HIS A 234 10.89 22.62 4.07
C HIS A 234 11.05 21.72 5.31
N CYS A 235 11.43 20.45 5.21
CA CYS A 235 11.46 19.59 6.42
C CYS A 235 12.83 19.22 6.98
N ALA A 236 13.95 19.55 6.32
CA ALA A 236 15.27 19.15 6.80
C ALA A 236 15.99 20.16 7.73
N GLU A 237 15.59 21.44 7.78
CA GLU A 237 16.45 22.49 8.40
C GLU A 237 15.86 23.38 9.50
N MET A 238 14.74 23.06 10.18
CA MET A 238 14.29 23.93 11.29
C MET A 238 13.88 23.21 12.58
N PRO A 239 14.84 22.93 13.48
CA PRO A 239 14.54 22.65 14.89
C PRO A 239 14.17 23.90 15.70
N ASN A 240 14.37 25.12 15.19
CA ASN A 240 14.48 26.33 16.02
C ASN A 240 13.61 27.54 15.66
N TYR A 241 12.56 27.41 14.85
CA TYR A 241 11.62 28.52 14.65
C TYR A 241 10.23 28.18 15.19
N GLY A 242 9.94 28.74 16.36
CA GLY A 242 8.64 28.71 16.98
C GLY A 242 7.58 29.30 16.05
N GLY A 243 6.56 28.49 15.78
CA GLY A 243 5.22 28.92 15.41
C GLY A 243 5.09 29.91 14.27
N SER A 244 4.89 29.42 13.05
CA SER A 244 3.73 29.93 12.31
C SER A 244 3.14 28.89 11.36
N LYS A 245 1.81 28.71 11.46
CA LYS A 245 0.99 27.92 10.54
C LYS A 245 0.86 28.56 9.15
N ASN A 246 1.50 29.70 8.90
CA ASN A 246 1.35 30.49 7.66
C ASN A 246 2.30 30.05 6.55
N TYR A 247 3.48 29.49 6.86
CA TYR A 247 4.45 29.05 5.86
C TYR A 247 3.90 27.94 4.95
N CYS A 248 3.12 27.02 5.52
CA CYS A 248 2.47 25.96 4.74
C CYS A 248 1.41 26.51 3.76
N LYS A 249 0.74 27.64 4.05
CA LYS A 249 -0.31 28.16 3.17
C LYS A 249 0.23 28.83 1.90
N GLU A 250 1.37 29.51 1.96
CA GLU A 250 1.94 30.20 0.81
C GLU A 250 2.58 29.23 -0.20
N THR A 251 3.32 28.24 0.27
CA THR A 251 3.87 27.16 -0.59
C THR A 251 2.74 26.42 -1.29
N VAL A 252 1.69 26.10 -0.56
CA VAL A 252 0.48 25.47 -1.09
C VAL A 252 -0.17 26.32 -2.16
N LYS A 253 -0.38 27.61 -1.90
CA LYS A 253 -0.97 28.53 -2.86
C LYS A 253 -0.13 28.63 -4.14
N ALA A 254 1.19 28.75 -4.01
CA ALA A 254 2.10 28.81 -5.16
C ALA A 254 2.01 27.54 -6.02
N VAL A 255 1.96 26.37 -5.39
CA VAL A 255 1.78 25.09 -6.10
C VAL A 255 0.43 25.02 -6.81
N MET A 256 -0.65 25.52 -6.19
CA MET A 256 -1.98 25.54 -6.81
C MET A 256 -2.10 26.52 -7.98
N ASP A 257 -1.59 27.75 -7.82
CA ASP A 257 -1.57 28.77 -8.88
C ASP A 257 -0.85 28.23 -10.14
N MET A 258 0.07 27.27 -9.96
CA MET A 258 0.83 26.62 -11.04
C MET A 258 0.08 25.43 -11.67
N PHE A 259 -0.72 24.68 -10.91
CA PHE A 259 -1.58 23.61 -11.47
C PHE A 259 -2.73 24.15 -12.33
N ASP A 260 -3.24 25.36 -12.03
CA ASP A 260 -4.24 26.03 -12.84
C ASP A 260 -3.69 26.48 -14.21
N GLU A 261 -2.38 26.67 -14.33
CA GLU A 261 -1.65 26.91 -15.60
C GLU A 261 -1.37 25.57 -16.33
N ARG A 262 -2.44 24.87 -16.74
CA ARG A 262 -2.51 23.45 -17.19
C ARG A 262 -1.54 22.90 -18.27
N ASN A 263 -0.33 23.39 -18.55
CA ASN A 263 0.44 22.86 -19.69
C ASN A 263 1.99 22.93 -19.68
N LYS A 264 2.69 22.98 -18.53
CA LYS A 264 4.15 22.74 -18.54
C LYS A 264 4.65 21.92 -17.35
N PRO A 265 5.60 20.99 -17.55
CA PRO A 265 6.36 20.41 -16.44
C PRO A 265 7.15 21.52 -15.75
N THR A 266 6.97 21.63 -14.44
CA THR A 266 7.57 22.65 -13.58
C THR A 266 8.79 22.08 -12.86
N THR A 267 9.83 22.90 -12.70
CA THR A 267 11.05 22.53 -11.96
C THR A 267 11.02 23.08 -10.53
N THR A 268 11.72 22.42 -9.59
CA THR A 268 11.84 22.86 -8.18
C THR A 268 12.27 24.33 -8.06
N LYS A 269 13.14 24.79 -8.97
CA LYS A 269 13.64 26.16 -9.03
C LYS A 269 12.55 27.21 -9.33
N GLU A 270 11.58 26.88 -10.19
CA GLU A 270 10.46 27.78 -10.52
C GLU A 270 9.49 27.94 -9.34
N ILE A 271 9.39 26.92 -8.49
CA ILE A 271 8.58 26.93 -7.26
C ILE A 271 9.24 27.81 -6.20
N GLU A 272 10.56 27.68 -6.03
CA GLU A 272 11.37 28.52 -5.11
C GLU A 272 11.29 30.01 -5.48
N GLU A 273 11.28 30.35 -6.78
CA GLU A 273 11.19 31.73 -7.26
C GLU A 273 9.80 32.38 -7.05
N LYS A 274 8.73 31.58 -6.97
CA LYS A 274 7.36 32.08 -6.72
C LYS A 274 7.02 32.09 -5.23
N CYS A 275 7.63 31.23 -4.43
CA CYS A 275 7.44 31.19 -2.98
C CYS A 275 8.19 32.34 -2.29
N LYS A 276 7.47 33.29 -1.68
CA LYS A 276 8.07 34.41 -0.94
C LYS A 276 8.90 33.96 0.27
N CYS A 277 8.56 32.81 0.85
CA CYS A 277 9.31 32.22 1.96
C CYS A 277 10.64 31.58 1.53
N CYS A 278 10.77 31.10 0.28
CA CYS A 278 12.01 30.50 -0.24
C CYS A 278 13.03 31.55 -0.71
N LYS A 279 12.66 32.84 -0.75
CA LYS A 279 13.55 33.94 -1.13
C LYS A 279 14.41 34.48 0.01
N ASN A 280 14.19 34.03 1.25
CA ASN A 280 14.88 34.52 2.45
C ASN A 280 15.46 33.36 3.26
#